data_AF-A0A7C6QQI8-F1
#
_entry.id   AF-A0A7C6QQI8-F1
#
_cell.length_a   1.000
_cell.length_b   1.000
_cell.length_c   1.000
_cell.angle_alpha   90.00
_cell.angle_beta   90.00
_cell.angle_gamma   90.00
#
_symmetry.space_group_name_H-M   'P 1'
#
loop_
_entity.id
_entity.type
_entity.pdbx_description
1 polymer ?
#
loop_
_entity_poly.entity_id
_entity_poly.type
_entity_poly.pdbx_seq_one_letter_code
_entity_poly.pdbx_strand_id
1 'polypeptide(L)' 'GLYIPDWGGVRIEDTVLVKEDGCEILTPVTKNLIVL' A
#
# COMPACT_ATOMS: atom_id res chain seq x y z
N GLY A 1 -8.18 -0.18 1.42
CA GLY A 1 -8.44 -0.93 0.18
C GLY A 1 -9.82 -0.59 -0.33
N LEU A 2 -10.01 -0.63 -1.66
CA LEU A 2 -11.30 -0.44 -2.32
C LEU A 2 -11.75 -1.77 -2.91
N TYR A 3 -13.00 -2.14 -2.68
CA TYR A 3 -13.59 -3.37 -3.18
C TYR A 3 -14.95 -3.05 -3.79
N ILE A 4 -15.14 -3.40 -5.05
CA ILE A 4 -16.38 -3.18 -5.79
C ILE A 4 -16.89 -4.57 -6.20
N PRO A 5 -18.06 -4.99 -5.65
CA PRO A 5 -18.67 -6.26 -6.01
C PRO A 5 -18.75 -6.44 -7.53
N ASP A 6 -18.42 -7.65 -7.99
CA ASP A 6 -18.48 -8.08 -9.39
C ASP A 6 -17.58 -7.32 -10.39
N TRP A 7 -16.76 -6.35 -9.93
CA TRP A 7 -15.82 -5.62 -10.78
C TRP A 7 -14.35 -5.85 -10.39
N GLY A 8 -14.05 -5.81 -9.09
CA GLY A 8 -12.70 -6.03 -8.59
C GLY A 8 -12.36 -5.16 -7.38
N GLY A 9 -11.07 -5.02 -7.08
CA GLY A 9 -10.61 -4.20 -5.97
C GLY A 9 -9.12 -3.91 -6.05
N VAL A 10 -8.70 -2.92 -5.29
CA VAL A 10 -7.29 -2.49 -5.19
C VAL A 10 -6.92 -2.31 -3.73
N ARG A 11 -5.75 -2.84 -3.36
CA ARG A 11 -5.09 -2.56 -2.08
C ARG A 11 -3.63 -2.23 -2.35
N ILE A 12 -3.20 -1.12 -1.76
CA ILE A 12 -1.78 -0.77 -1.59
C ILE A 12 -1.52 -0.86 -0.10
N GLU A 13 -0.40 -1.46 0.29
CA GLU A 13 -0.08 -1.78 1.67
C GLU A 13 1.43 -1.62 1.90
N ASP A 14 1.79 -1.01 3.03
CA ASP A 14 3.14 -0.97 3.55
C ASP A 14 3.13 -1.50 5.01
N THR A 15 4.18 -2.23 5.40
CA THR A 15 4.54 -2.42 6.80
C THR A 15 5.36 -1.23 7.28
N VAL A 16 5.05 -0.68 8.46
CA VAL A 16 5.75 0.49 9.03
C VAL A 16 6.26 0.22 10.44
N LEU A 17 7.43 0.79 10.76
CA LEU A 17 7.96 0.89 12.12
C LEU A 17 7.60 2.26 12.69
N VAL A 18 6.92 2.30 13.83
CA VAL A 18 6.62 3.55 14.55
C VAL A 18 7.88 4.05 15.28
N LYS A 19 8.15 5.35 15.18
CA LYS A 19 9.25 6.06 15.83
C LYS A 19 8.71 7.23 16.65
N GLU A 20 9.57 7.86 17.44
CA GLU A 20 9.21 9.01 18.28
C GLU A 20 8.67 10.20 17.46
N ASP A 21 9.23 10.44 16.27
CA ASP A 21 8.93 11.58 15.40
C ASP A 21 8.15 11.21 14.12
N GLY A 22 7.74 9.95 13.96
CA GLY A 22 7.00 9.50 12.77
C GLY A 22 6.99 7.99 12.56
N CYS A 23 7.11 7.55 11.31
CA CYS A 23 7.23 6.14 10.97
C CYS A 23 8.23 5.92 9.83
N GLU A 24 8.83 4.73 9.80
CA GLU A 24 9.67 4.26 8.70
C GLU A 24 8.93 3.18 7.92
N ILE A 25 8.95 3.29 6.58
CA ILE A 25 8.37 2.30 5.69
C ILE A 25 9.36 1.14 5.50
N LEU A 26 8.98 -0.05 5.93
CA LEU A 26 9.80 -1.27 5.82
C LEU A 26 9.63 -2.01 4.49
N THR A 27 8.67 -1.58 3.66
CA THR A 27 8.33 -2.21 2.37
C THR A 27 8.26 -1.17 1.23
N PRO A 28 9.35 -0.44 0.95
CA PRO A 28 9.32 0.70 0.02
C PRO A 28 9.29 0.25 -1.45
N VAL A 29 8.13 -0.19 -1.91
CA VAL A 29 7.87 -0.47 -3.33
C VAL A 29 7.09 0.68 -3.99
N THR A 30 7.16 0.75 -5.32
CA THR A 30 6.34 1.71 -6.07
C THR A 30 4.86 1.42 -5.84
N LYS A 31 4.11 2.50 -5.60
CA LYS A 31 2.65 2.47 -5.37
C LYS A 31 1.87 2.86 -6.64
N ASN A 32 2.59 3.03 -7.75
CA ASN A 32 2.01 3.33 -9.05
C ASN A 32 1.44 2.05 -9.66
N LEU A 33 0.41 2.20 -10.49
CA LEU A 33 -0.08 1.12 -11.33
C LEU A 33 1.00 0.72 -12.35
N ILE A 34 1.36 -0.55 -12.37
CA ILE A 34 2.24 -1.15 -13.38
C ILE A 34 1.39 -2.07 -14.26
N VAL A 35 1.59 -1.99 -15.57
CA VAL A 35 1.02 -2.91 -16.57
C VAL A 35 2.17 -3.71 -17.17
N LEU A 36 2.02 -5.03 -17.26
CA LEU A 36 3.05 -5.96 -17.74
C LEU A 36 2.93 -6.25 -19.23
#